data_AF-A0A922KY10-F1
#
_entry.id   AF-A0A922KY10-F1
#
_cell.length_a   1.000
_cell.length_b   1.000
_cell.length_c   1.000
_cell.angle_alpha   90.00
_cell.angle_beta   90.00
_cell.angle_gamma   90.00
#
_symmetry.space_group_name_H-M   'P 1'
#
loop_
_entity.id
_entity.type
_entity.pdbx_description
1 polymer ?
#
loop_
_entity_poly.entity_id
_entity_poly.type
_entity_poly.pdbx_seq_one_letter_code
_entity_poly.pdbx_strand_id
1 'polypeptide(L)'
;MSPAKKEVYIVSAKRTPLGSFQGSLSSVSATQLGSIAIRACLEDIGLSGNDVDEVIMGNVLQANVGQAPARQASLGAGITQSAPCTTVNKVCASGMKALMFGTQSIMLGDNDIIITGGMESMSNVPYYLSRVPEEECPIHLANTCSNTPYGGVNLVDGVVRDGLTDAYDQMHMGLCTENLAQTFNITREETDDFARQSYQRAAKARDNGIHSKEIVPVVIPGRKGKPDVTITDDEEIGKVNFDKIPYLNPMVQ
;
A
#
# COMPACT_ATOMS: atom_id res chain seq x y z
N MET A 1 35.65 4.47 -18.47
CA MET A 1 34.66 5.56 -18.30
C MET A 1 33.33 4.92 -17.96
N SER A 2 32.58 5.47 -16.99
CA SER A 2 31.21 5.00 -16.74
C SER A 2 30.36 5.36 -17.98
N PRO A 3 29.50 4.47 -18.50
CA PRO A 3 28.66 4.78 -19.66
C PRO A 3 27.80 6.02 -19.37
N ALA A 4 27.60 6.87 -20.39
CA ALA A 4 26.69 8.01 -20.27
C ALA A 4 25.28 7.47 -20.03
N LYS A 5 24.64 7.90 -18.93
CA LYS A 5 23.30 7.47 -18.55
C LYS A 5 22.28 8.51 -19.01
N LYS A 6 21.11 8.07 -19.47
CA LYS A 6 20.00 9.00 -19.73
C LYS A 6 19.60 9.69 -18.42
N GLU A 7 19.23 10.96 -18.51
CA GLU A 7 18.62 11.69 -17.39
C GLU A 7 17.17 11.26 -17.20
N VAL A 8 16.70 11.24 -15.95
CA VAL A 8 15.36 10.80 -15.59
C VAL A 8 14.59 11.95 -14.96
N TYR A 9 13.37 12.17 -15.42
CA TYR A 9 12.50 13.27 -14.99
C TYR A 9 11.19 12.71 -14.44
N ILE A 10 10.68 13.30 -13.34
CA ILE A 10 9.33 13.04 -12.85
C ILE A 10 8.44 14.15 -13.44
N VAL A 11 7.50 13.77 -14.30
CA VAL A 11 6.63 14.70 -15.02
C VAL A 11 5.21 14.79 -14.43
N SER A 12 4.80 13.80 -13.63
CA SER A 12 3.50 13.77 -12.95
C SER A 12 3.56 12.87 -11.71
N ALA A 13 2.79 13.22 -10.68
CA ALA A 13 2.64 12.44 -9.46
C ALA A 13 1.24 12.65 -8.86
N LYS A 14 0.46 11.58 -8.78
CA LYS A 14 -0.91 11.58 -8.25
C LYS A 14 -1.13 10.41 -7.31
N ARG A 15 -2.07 10.57 -6.37
CA ARG A 15 -2.53 9.50 -5.48
C ARG A 15 -4.03 9.57 -5.23
N THR A 16 -4.61 8.46 -4.80
CA THR A 16 -5.95 8.48 -4.20
C THR A 16 -5.88 9.09 -2.79
N PRO A 17 -7.02 9.45 -2.18
CA PRO A 17 -7.10 9.61 -0.75
C PRO A 17 -6.68 8.32 -0.05
N LEU A 18 -6.22 8.46 1.19
CA LEU A 18 -5.95 7.35 2.09
C LEU A 18 -7.20 7.06 2.92
N GLY A 19 -7.81 5.90 2.69
CA GLY A 19 -8.91 5.40 3.51
C GLY A 19 -8.39 4.65 4.74
N SER A 20 -9.09 4.78 5.87
CA SER A 20 -8.78 3.98 7.07
C SER A 20 -9.11 2.50 6.84
N PHE A 21 -8.57 1.62 7.68
CA PHE A 21 -8.89 0.18 7.65
C PHE A 21 -10.40 -0.05 7.83
N GLN A 22 -11.00 -0.83 6.93
CA GLN A 22 -12.45 -1.04 6.83
C GLN A 22 -13.28 0.27 6.76
N GLY A 23 -12.66 1.36 6.31
CA GLY A 23 -13.25 2.69 6.20
C GLY A 23 -13.78 3.02 4.82
N SER A 24 -13.63 4.30 4.45
CA SER A 24 -14.23 4.93 3.27
C SER A 24 -13.93 4.25 1.93
N LEU A 25 -12.71 3.72 1.75
CA LEU A 25 -12.27 3.07 0.51
C LEU A 25 -12.29 1.54 0.57
N SER A 26 -12.86 0.95 1.62
CA SER A 26 -12.83 -0.51 1.84
C SER A 26 -13.51 -1.32 0.73
N SER A 27 -14.46 -0.75 -0.01
CA SER A 27 -15.13 -1.41 -1.13
C SER A 27 -14.35 -1.36 -2.46
N VAL A 28 -13.20 -0.69 -2.50
CA VAL A 28 -12.39 -0.49 -3.71
C VAL A 28 -11.16 -1.39 -3.64
N SER A 29 -10.89 -2.17 -4.69
CA SER A 29 -9.73 -3.07 -4.71
C SER A 29 -8.42 -2.29 -4.85
N ALA A 30 -7.30 -2.91 -4.45
CA ALA A 30 -5.96 -2.33 -4.63
C ALA A 30 -5.70 -1.96 -6.10
N THR A 31 -6.11 -2.82 -7.03
CA THR A 31 -5.92 -2.62 -8.48
C THR A 31 -6.76 -1.46 -9.03
N GLN A 32 -7.98 -1.27 -8.52
CA GLN A 32 -8.82 -0.11 -8.87
C GLN A 32 -8.22 1.20 -8.34
N LEU A 33 -7.72 1.22 -7.10
CA LEU A 33 -7.02 2.38 -6.54
C LEU A 33 -5.78 2.73 -7.38
N GLY A 34 -4.99 1.71 -7.75
CA GLY A 34 -3.86 1.86 -8.66
C GLY A 34 -4.26 2.43 -10.02
N SER A 35 -5.33 1.90 -10.64
CA SER A 35 -5.83 2.40 -11.92
C SER A 35 -6.23 3.88 -11.87
N ILE A 36 -6.88 4.32 -10.79
CA ILE A 36 -7.30 5.71 -10.62
C ILE A 36 -6.08 6.64 -10.56
N ALA A 37 -5.08 6.30 -9.75
CA ALA A 37 -3.86 7.09 -9.63
C ALA A 37 -3.07 7.16 -10.95
N ILE A 38 -2.90 6.02 -11.63
CA ILE A 38 -2.18 5.96 -12.92
C ILE A 38 -2.90 6.81 -13.98
N ARG A 39 -4.22 6.66 -14.10
CA ARG A 39 -5.00 7.42 -15.09
C ARG A 39 -4.89 8.91 -14.87
N ALA A 40 -5.00 9.35 -13.61
CA ALA A 40 -4.86 10.75 -13.27
C ALA A 40 -3.46 11.29 -13.59
N CYS A 41 -2.40 10.50 -13.42
CA CYS A 41 -1.06 10.90 -13.84
C CYS A 41 -1.00 11.15 -15.35
N LEU A 42 -1.59 10.27 -16.17
CA LEU A 42 -1.63 10.40 -17.62
C LEU A 42 -2.44 11.63 -18.06
N GLU A 43 -3.62 11.81 -17.46
CA GLU A 43 -4.52 12.94 -17.75
C GLU A 43 -3.89 14.30 -17.39
N ASP A 44 -3.13 14.39 -16.28
CA ASP A 44 -2.48 15.63 -15.83
C ASP A 44 -1.47 16.20 -16.83
N ILE A 45 -0.86 15.34 -17.64
CA ILE A 45 0.13 15.71 -18.67
C ILE A 45 -0.37 15.48 -20.10
N GLY A 46 -1.62 15.05 -20.27
CA GLY A 46 -2.20 14.77 -21.59
C GLY A 46 -1.50 13.65 -22.37
N LEU A 47 -0.91 12.67 -21.66
CA LEU A 47 -0.19 11.55 -22.27
C LEU A 47 -1.14 10.39 -22.59
N SER A 48 -1.00 9.78 -23.77
CA SER A 48 -1.79 8.61 -24.12
C SER A 48 -1.26 7.37 -23.40
N GLY A 49 -2.16 6.48 -22.96
CA GLY A 49 -1.77 5.16 -22.47
C GLY A 49 -1.07 4.27 -23.51
N ASN A 50 -1.06 4.68 -24.79
CA ASN A 50 -0.29 4.04 -25.86
C ASN A 50 1.21 4.37 -25.80
N ASP A 51 1.57 5.49 -25.18
CA ASP A 51 2.95 6.00 -25.15
C ASP A 51 3.73 5.44 -23.94
N VAL A 52 3.08 4.67 -23.06
CA VAL A 52 3.71 4.06 -21.90
C VAL A 52 4.42 2.78 -22.30
N ASP A 53 5.73 2.71 -22.06
CA ASP A 53 6.56 1.56 -22.40
C ASP A 53 6.43 0.45 -21.34
N GLU A 54 6.40 0.80 -20.05
CA GLU A 54 6.32 -0.18 -18.95
C GLU A 54 5.57 0.36 -17.73
N VAL A 55 4.97 -0.55 -16.94
CA VAL A 55 4.34 -0.23 -15.66
C VAL A 55 4.93 -1.08 -14.53
N ILE A 56 5.47 -0.44 -13.48
CA ILE A 56 6.01 -1.12 -12.30
C ILE A 56 5.28 -0.63 -11.05
N MET A 57 4.53 -1.50 -10.38
CA MET A 57 3.72 -1.13 -9.21
C MET A 57 4.09 -1.97 -7.99
N GLY A 58 4.34 -1.29 -6.87
CA GLY A 58 4.48 -1.93 -5.57
C GLY A 58 3.14 -2.44 -5.04
N ASN A 59 3.07 -3.69 -4.58
CA ASN A 59 1.93 -4.24 -3.84
C ASN A 59 2.42 -5.38 -2.95
N VAL A 60 2.21 -5.28 -1.64
CA VAL A 60 2.72 -6.24 -0.65
C VAL A 60 1.76 -7.41 -0.51
N LEU A 61 0.51 -7.13 -0.15
CA LEU A 61 -0.48 -8.14 0.21
C LEU A 61 -1.28 -8.55 -1.02
N GLN A 62 -0.69 -9.39 -1.87
CA GLN A 62 -1.22 -9.75 -3.19
C GLN A 62 -2.25 -10.90 -3.16
N ALA A 63 -2.46 -11.54 -2.01
CA ALA A 63 -3.43 -12.63 -1.88
C ALA A 63 -4.84 -12.16 -2.25
N ASN A 64 -5.53 -12.94 -3.09
CA ASN A 64 -6.89 -12.65 -3.59
C ASN A 64 -7.03 -11.37 -4.44
N VAL A 65 -5.93 -10.69 -4.78
CA VAL A 65 -5.96 -9.56 -5.75
C VAL A 65 -6.15 -10.06 -7.19
N GLY A 66 -5.88 -11.35 -7.46
CA GLY A 66 -5.95 -11.97 -8.78
C GLY A 66 -4.60 -11.94 -9.51
N GLN A 67 -4.59 -12.44 -10.75
CA GLN A 67 -3.34 -12.54 -11.53
C GLN A 67 -2.80 -11.15 -11.89
N ALA A 68 -1.49 -10.96 -11.72
CA ALA A 68 -0.73 -9.78 -12.15
C ALA A 68 -1.34 -8.43 -11.72
N PRO A 69 -1.28 -8.06 -10.43
CA PRO A 69 -1.86 -6.82 -9.92
C PRO A 69 -1.48 -5.56 -10.70
N ALA A 70 -0.18 -5.34 -10.97
CA ALA A 70 0.28 -4.19 -11.76
C ALA A 70 -0.36 -4.14 -13.16
N ARG A 71 -0.58 -5.30 -13.78
CA ARG A 71 -1.24 -5.40 -15.09
C ARG A 71 -2.72 -5.05 -15.01
N GLN A 72 -3.43 -5.48 -13.98
CA GLN A 72 -4.82 -5.09 -13.75
C GLN A 72 -4.94 -3.57 -13.56
N ALA A 73 -4.05 -2.98 -12.76
CA ALA A 73 -4.02 -1.53 -12.54
C ALA A 73 -3.73 -0.76 -13.84
N SER A 74 -2.73 -1.22 -14.62
CA SER A 74 -2.36 -0.66 -15.92
C SER A 74 -3.51 -0.67 -16.93
N LEU A 75 -4.12 -1.84 -17.17
CA LEU A 75 -5.24 -1.98 -18.10
C LEU A 75 -6.46 -1.19 -17.63
N GLY A 76 -6.75 -1.20 -16.32
CA GLY A 76 -7.83 -0.41 -15.74
C GLY A 76 -7.60 1.10 -15.82
N ALA A 77 -6.37 1.56 -16.05
CA ALA A 77 -6.03 2.96 -16.30
C ALA A 77 -6.12 3.36 -17.79
N GLY A 78 -6.36 2.40 -18.69
CA GLY A 78 -6.40 2.65 -20.14
C GLY A 78 -5.03 2.55 -20.83
N ILE A 79 -4.01 1.98 -20.18
CA ILE A 79 -2.73 1.67 -20.83
C ILE A 79 -2.90 0.46 -21.75
N THR A 80 -2.19 0.49 -22.88
CA THR A 80 -2.30 -0.55 -23.90
C THR A 80 -1.83 -1.91 -23.43
N GLN A 81 -2.31 -2.95 -24.12
CA GLN A 81 -1.88 -4.31 -23.82
C GLN A 81 -0.40 -4.57 -24.16
N SER A 82 0.24 -3.74 -24.98
CA SER A 82 1.66 -3.92 -25.34
C SER A 82 2.62 -3.58 -24.20
N ALA A 83 2.24 -2.73 -23.24
CA ALA A 83 3.11 -2.32 -22.15
C ALA A 83 3.32 -3.48 -21.13
N PRO A 84 4.53 -4.05 -20.97
CA PRO A 84 4.83 -4.98 -19.88
C PRO A 84 4.49 -4.40 -18.51
N CYS A 85 4.16 -5.27 -17.56
CA CYS A 85 3.80 -4.87 -16.21
C CYS A 85 4.44 -5.77 -15.16
N THR A 86 5.07 -5.16 -14.16
CA THR A 86 5.77 -5.87 -13.07
C THR A 86 5.20 -5.45 -11.71
N THR A 87 4.82 -6.43 -10.88
CA THR A 87 4.42 -6.17 -9.49
C THR A 87 5.61 -6.41 -8.57
N VAL A 88 5.95 -5.42 -7.75
CA VAL A 88 7.12 -5.46 -6.86
C VAL A 88 6.67 -5.61 -5.42
N ASN A 89 7.30 -6.53 -4.69
CA ASN A 89 7.15 -6.62 -3.24
C ASN A 89 8.52 -6.43 -2.57
N LYS A 90 8.66 -5.30 -1.88
CA LYS A 90 9.73 -5.00 -0.92
C LYS A 90 9.10 -4.45 0.38
N VAL A 91 8.01 -5.08 0.83
CA VAL A 91 7.20 -4.67 1.99
C VAL A 91 6.88 -3.16 1.92
N CYS A 92 7.03 -2.39 2.99
CA CYS A 92 6.72 -0.96 3.03
C CYS A 92 7.50 -0.13 1.99
N ALA A 93 8.64 -0.65 1.49
CA ALA A 93 9.47 0.01 0.49
C ALA A 93 9.07 -0.32 -0.96
N SER A 94 7.99 -1.07 -1.20
CA SER A 94 7.60 -1.56 -2.52
C SER A 94 7.40 -0.46 -3.55
N GLY A 95 6.68 0.61 -3.21
CA GLY A 95 6.44 1.73 -4.14
C GLY A 95 7.71 2.49 -4.51
N MET A 96 8.58 2.74 -3.53
CA MET A 96 9.88 3.37 -3.78
C MET A 96 10.80 2.45 -4.59
N LYS A 97 10.75 1.13 -4.34
CA LYS A 97 11.56 0.18 -5.10
C LYS A 97 11.09 0.06 -6.55
N ALA A 98 9.79 0.16 -6.80
CA ALA A 98 9.24 0.25 -8.15
C ALA A 98 9.76 1.50 -8.89
N LEU A 99 9.77 2.66 -8.24
CA LEU A 99 10.38 3.89 -8.78
C LEU A 99 11.87 3.71 -9.11
N MET A 100 12.63 3.06 -8.23
CA MET A 100 14.05 2.78 -8.47
C MET A 100 14.26 1.90 -9.71
N PHE A 101 13.44 0.86 -9.90
CA PHE A 101 13.54 0.00 -11.08
C PHE A 101 13.18 0.75 -12.37
N GLY A 102 12.11 1.55 -12.37
CA GLY A 102 11.76 2.36 -13.54
C GLY A 102 12.84 3.40 -13.87
N THR A 103 13.38 4.07 -12.84
CA THR A 103 14.51 4.99 -13.00
C THR A 103 15.71 4.31 -13.64
N GLN A 104 16.07 3.10 -13.19
CA GLN A 104 17.18 2.33 -13.77
C GLN A 104 16.92 1.96 -15.23
N SER A 105 15.70 1.54 -15.57
CA SER A 105 15.33 1.20 -16.94
C SER A 105 15.48 2.39 -17.91
N ILE A 106 15.02 3.58 -17.51
CA ILE A 106 15.23 4.81 -18.32
C ILE A 106 16.73 5.14 -18.40
N MET A 107 17.46 5.12 -17.27
CA MET A 107 18.90 5.41 -17.25
C MET A 107 19.72 4.51 -18.17
N LEU A 108 19.33 3.24 -18.29
CA LEU A 108 19.96 2.23 -19.15
C LEU A 108 19.53 2.34 -20.61
N GLY A 109 18.44 3.07 -20.90
CA GLY A 109 17.92 3.28 -22.24
C GLY A 109 16.98 2.18 -22.72
N ASP A 110 16.49 1.31 -21.82
CA ASP A 110 15.58 0.22 -22.16
C ASP A 110 14.16 0.73 -22.46
N ASN A 111 13.74 1.81 -21.78
CA ASN A 111 12.45 2.47 -21.94
C ASN A 111 12.63 4.00 -21.88
N ASP A 112 11.65 4.75 -22.34
CA ASP A 112 11.62 6.23 -22.28
C ASP A 112 10.51 6.73 -21.35
N ILE A 113 9.35 6.07 -21.33
CA ILE A 113 8.17 6.47 -20.53
C ILE A 113 7.71 5.28 -19.67
N ILE A 114 7.83 5.42 -18.36
CA ILE A 114 7.44 4.37 -17.40
C ILE A 114 6.48 4.93 -16.37
N ILE A 115 5.45 4.16 -16.03
CA ILE A 115 4.63 4.40 -14.84
C ILE A 115 5.20 3.63 -13.66
N THR A 116 5.51 4.33 -12.57
CA THR A 116 5.93 3.70 -11.31
C THR A 116 5.09 4.19 -10.14
N GLY A 117 4.84 3.31 -9.17
CA GLY A 117 4.12 3.69 -7.96
C GLY A 117 3.88 2.51 -7.03
N GLY A 118 2.84 2.61 -6.21
CA GLY A 118 2.40 1.55 -5.33
C GLY A 118 0.90 1.60 -5.09
N MET A 119 0.33 0.47 -4.72
CA MET A 119 -1.08 0.32 -4.38
C MET A 119 -1.24 -0.75 -3.31
N GLU A 120 -2.19 -0.56 -2.41
CA GLU A 120 -2.49 -1.52 -1.35
C GLU A 120 -3.96 -1.39 -0.95
N SER A 121 -4.57 -2.49 -0.54
CA SER A 121 -5.91 -2.49 0.04
C SER A 121 -5.97 -3.48 1.20
N MET A 122 -5.45 -3.06 2.36
CA MET A 122 -5.45 -3.88 3.58
C MET A 122 -6.86 -4.37 3.97
N SER A 123 -7.89 -3.55 3.71
CA SER A 123 -9.30 -3.91 3.98
C SER A 123 -9.81 -5.13 3.20
N ASN A 124 -9.18 -5.47 2.07
CA ASN A 124 -9.59 -6.57 1.19
C ASN A 124 -8.65 -7.78 1.28
N VAL A 125 -7.66 -7.74 2.17
CA VAL A 125 -6.72 -8.85 2.38
C VAL A 125 -7.48 -10.01 3.04
N PRO A 126 -7.45 -11.21 2.47
CA PRO A 126 -8.24 -12.32 2.97
C PRO A 126 -7.55 -12.98 4.17
N TYR A 127 -8.31 -13.84 4.84
CA TYR A 127 -7.74 -14.86 5.70
C TYR A 127 -7.26 -16.06 4.87
N TYR A 128 -6.24 -16.75 5.34
CA TYR A 128 -5.68 -17.93 4.70
C TYR A 128 -6.04 -19.20 5.44
N LEU A 129 -6.22 -20.28 4.68
CA LEU A 129 -6.21 -21.65 5.16
C LEU A 129 -5.14 -22.39 4.34
N SER A 130 -4.09 -22.89 5.00
CA SER A 130 -2.97 -23.54 4.33
C SER A 130 -3.41 -24.86 3.71
N ARG A 131 -2.88 -25.19 2.53
CA ARG A 131 -3.10 -26.47 1.81
C ARG A 131 -2.09 -27.57 2.18
N VAL A 132 -1.16 -27.26 3.06
CA VAL A 132 -0.10 -28.19 3.47
C VAL A 132 -0.68 -29.16 4.50
N PRO A 133 -0.31 -30.46 4.48
CA PRO A 133 -0.64 -31.40 5.56
C PRO A 133 -0.06 -30.97 6.91
N GLU A 134 -0.63 -31.42 8.02
CA GLU A 134 -0.18 -31.06 9.38
C GLU A 134 1.28 -31.47 9.62
N GLU A 135 1.65 -32.66 9.15
CA GLU A 135 2.97 -33.27 9.29
C GLU A 135 4.11 -32.50 8.60
N GLU A 136 3.79 -31.65 7.62
CA GLU A 136 4.73 -30.81 6.87
C GLU A 136 4.63 -29.33 7.28
N CYS A 137 3.70 -29.01 8.19
CA CYS A 137 3.44 -27.66 8.64
C CYS A 137 4.57 -27.21 9.59
N PRO A 138 5.23 -26.07 9.34
CA PRO A 138 6.18 -25.51 10.31
C PRO A 138 5.54 -25.41 11.69
N ILE A 139 6.29 -25.65 12.77
CA ILE A 139 5.75 -25.69 14.15
C ILE A 139 4.92 -24.44 14.49
N HIS A 140 5.33 -23.27 14.00
CA HIS A 140 4.62 -22.00 14.21
C HIS A 140 3.31 -21.85 13.40
N LEU A 141 2.96 -22.84 12.56
CA LEU A 141 1.78 -22.88 11.70
C LEU A 141 0.92 -24.13 11.91
N ALA A 142 1.26 -25.04 12.84
CA ALA A 142 0.69 -26.38 12.96
C ALA A 142 -0.86 -26.43 12.95
N ASN A 143 -1.54 -25.37 13.44
CA ASN A 143 -3.01 -25.30 13.47
C ASN A 143 -3.66 -24.62 12.24
N THR A 144 -2.92 -24.38 11.15
CA THR A 144 -3.41 -23.60 9.99
C THR A 144 -3.50 -24.42 8.70
N CYS A 145 -3.17 -25.71 8.78
CA CYS A 145 -2.92 -26.65 7.68
C CYS A 145 -4.16 -27.52 7.32
N SER A 146 -4.27 -27.96 6.05
CA SER A 146 -5.56 -28.38 5.42
C SER A 146 -6.06 -29.77 5.77
N ASN A 147 -5.24 -30.62 6.40
CA ASN A 147 -5.79 -31.80 7.05
C ASN A 147 -6.41 -31.30 8.35
N THR A 148 -7.69 -30.90 8.30
CA THR A 148 -8.42 -30.39 9.46
C THR A 148 -8.16 -31.31 10.65
N PRO A 149 -7.25 -30.94 11.56
CA PRO A 149 -6.78 -31.89 12.54
C PRO A 149 -7.93 -32.14 13.52
N TYR A 150 -7.89 -33.29 14.18
CA TYR A 150 -8.81 -33.51 15.29
C TYR A 150 -8.56 -32.42 16.35
N GLY A 151 -9.49 -31.48 16.48
CA GLY A 151 -9.31 -30.28 17.32
C GLY A 151 -9.59 -28.94 16.62
N GLY A 152 -9.68 -28.91 15.27
CA GLY A 152 -10.09 -27.73 14.49
C GLY A 152 -8.94 -27.00 13.77
N VAL A 153 -9.29 -25.98 12.97
CA VAL A 153 -8.32 -25.18 12.20
C VAL A 153 -8.42 -23.70 12.54
N ASN A 154 -7.29 -23.01 12.51
CA ASN A 154 -7.19 -21.57 12.61
C ASN A 154 -7.01 -20.97 11.22
N LEU A 155 -7.81 -19.94 10.93
CA LEU A 155 -7.61 -19.09 9.77
C LEU A 155 -6.53 -18.05 10.09
N VAL A 156 -5.62 -17.83 9.16
CA VAL A 156 -4.49 -16.89 9.32
C VAL A 156 -4.87 -15.54 8.74
N ASP A 157 -4.73 -14.46 9.51
CA ASP A 157 -4.91 -13.11 8.99
C ASP A 157 -3.74 -12.75 8.04
N GLY A 158 -4.05 -12.48 6.78
CA GLY A 158 -3.03 -12.18 5.77
C GLY A 158 -2.27 -10.87 6.04
N VAL A 159 -2.89 -9.88 6.67
CA VAL A 159 -2.24 -8.62 7.04
C VAL A 159 -1.17 -8.88 8.09
N VAL A 160 -1.54 -9.62 9.13
CA VAL A 160 -0.60 -9.96 10.21
C VAL A 160 0.52 -10.83 9.67
N ARG A 161 0.18 -11.88 8.89
CA ARG A 161 1.14 -12.89 8.42
C ARG A 161 2.15 -12.36 7.42
N ASP A 162 1.70 -11.72 6.33
CA ASP A 162 2.56 -11.36 5.20
C ASP A 162 3.04 -9.90 5.26
N GLY A 163 2.40 -9.08 6.10
CA GLY A 163 2.71 -7.65 6.20
C GLY A 163 3.41 -7.25 7.50
N LEU A 164 2.96 -7.78 8.65
CA LEU A 164 3.28 -7.21 9.96
C LEU A 164 4.02 -8.15 10.93
N THR A 165 4.36 -9.37 10.51
CA THR A 165 5.11 -10.33 11.32
C THR A 165 6.51 -10.50 10.75
N ASP A 166 7.53 -10.35 11.60
CA ASP A 166 8.91 -10.62 11.21
C ASP A 166 9.08 -12.11 10.88
N ALA A 167 9.73 -12.40 9.75
CA ALA A 167 9.87 -13.77 9.28
C ALA A 167 10.86 -14.60 10.11
N TYR A 168 11.75 -13.97 10.87
CA TYR A 168 12.82 -14.65 11.61
C TYR A 168 12.45 -14.81 13.09
N ASP A 169 12.09 -13.69 13.73
CA ASP A 169 11.78 -13.63 15.15
C ASP A 169 10.30 -13.91 15.46
N GLN A 170 9.46 -14.03 14.42
CA GLN A 170 8.01 -14.28 14.54
C GLN A 170 7.29 -13.28 15.48
N MET A 171 7.79 -12.05 15.51
CA MET A 171 7.23 -10.97 16.31
C MET A 171 6.55 -9.92 15.44
N HIS A 172 5.55 -9.25 16.00
CA HIS A 172 4.87 -8.15 15.32
C HIS A 172 5.83 -6.96 15.12
N MET A 173 5.72 -6.23 14.01
CA MET A 173 6.55 -5.05 13.72
C MET A 173 6.53 -3.98 14.84
N GLY A 174 5.43 -3.93 15.61
CA GLY A 174 5.35 -3.10 16.81
C GLY A 174 6.40 -3.49 17.87
N LEU A 175 6.63 -4.78 18.11
CA LEU A 175 7.65 -5.27 19.04
C LEU A 175 9.07 -4.97 18.53
N CYS A 176 9.29 -5.07 17.21
CA CYS A 176 10.55 -4.60 16.62
C CYS A 176 10.79 -3.11 16.91
N THR A 177 9.71 -2.30 16.89
CA THR A 177 9.77 -0.87 17.20
C THR A 177 10.06 -0.61 18.68
N GLU A 178 9.45 -1.35 19.60
CA GLU A 178 9.75 -1.27 21.04
C GLU A 178 11.23 -1.60 21.34
N ASN A 179 11.79 -2.64 20.69
CA ASN A 179 13.21 -2.97 20.82
C ASN A 179 14.12 -1.80 20.39
N LEU A 180 13.76 -1.08 19.33
CA LEU A 180 14.48 0.11 18.88
C LEU A 180 14.30 1.27 19.86
N ALA A 181 13.08 1.50 20.35
CA ALA A 181 12.79 2.55 21.33
C ALA A 181 13.65 2.36 22.59
N GLN A 182 13.75 1.14 23.11
CA GLN A 182 14.62 0.81 24.23
C GLN A 182 16.11 1.03 23.89
N THR A 183 16.57 0.55 22.74
CA THR A 183 17.97 0.67 22.31
C THR A 183 18.41 2.13 22.19
N PHE A 184 17.54 2.99 21.67
CA PHE A 184 17.83 4.41 21.45
C PHE A 184 17.33 5.31 22.58
N ASN A 185 16.80 4.74 23.67
CA ASN A 185 16.21 5.45 24.82
C ASN A 185 15.12 6.47 24.42
N ILE A 186 14.28 6.11 23.47
CA ILE A 186 13.13 6.91 23.03
C ILE A 186 11.99 6.67 24.03
N THR A 187 11.49 7.75 24.62
CA THR A 187 10.45 7.73 25.63
C THR A 187 9.04 7.69 25.03
N ARG A 188 8.06 7.28 25.86
CA ARG A 188 6.63 7.34 25.48
C ARG A 188 6.20 8.78 25.18
N GLU A 189 6.66 9.73 25.97
CA GLU A 189 6.33 11.15 25.80
C GLU A 189 6.84 11.67 24.45
N GLU A 190 8.07 11.30 24.05
CA GLU A 190 8.64 11.69 22.75
C GLU A 190 7.86 11.10 21.57
N THR A 191 7.47 9.84 21.65
CA THR A 191 6.67 9.19 20.60
C THR A 191 5.26 9.78 20.49
N ASP A 192 4.62 10.05 21.63
CA ASP A 192 3.32 10.74 21.68
C ASP A 192 3.42 12.15 21.11
N ASP A 193 4.45 12.93 21.50
CA ASP A 193 4.67 14.28 21.01
C ASP A 193 4.92 14.30 19.50
N PHE A 194 5.68 13.33 18.98
CA PHE A 194 5.91 13.18 17.54
C PHE A 194 4.60 12.83 16.80
N ALA A 195 3.80 11.90 17.34
CA ALA A 195 2.50 11.57 16.77
C ALA A 195 1.56 12.80 16.74
N ARG A 196 1.49 13.57 17.83
CA ARG A 196 0.69 14.81 17.88
C ARG A 196 1.13 15.81 16.81
N GLN A 197 2.45 16.03 16.69
CA GLN A 197 2.99 16.91 15.66
C GLN A 197 2.67 16.41 14.24
N SER A 198 2.72 15.11 14.00
CA SER A 198 2.37 14.51 12.69
C SER A 198 0.92 14.82 12.31
N TYR A 199 -0.04 14.53 13.21
CA TYR A 199 -1.46 14.85 12.98
C TYR A 199 -1.72 16.34 12.75
N GLN A 200 -1.08 17.21 13.55
CA GLN A 200 -1.23 18.66 13.40
C GLN A 200 -0.68 19.16 12.05
N ARG A 201 0.46 18.63 11.59
CA ARG A 201 1.03 18.96 10.28
C ARG A 201 0.13 18.48 9.14
N ALA A 202 -0.39 17.26 9.24
CA ALA A 202 -1.31 16.71 8.24
C ALA A 202 -2.61 17.51 8.16
N ALA A 203 -3.23 17.82 9.31
CA ALA A 203 -4.43 18.67 9.37
C ALA A 203 -4.17 20.06 8.79
N LYS A 204 -3.04 20.70 9.14
CA LYS A 204 -2.65 21.98 8.58
C LYS A 204 -2.43 21.91 7.06
N ALA A 205 -1.82 20.85 6.55
CA ALA A 205 -1.59 20.68 5.12
C ALA A 205 -2.91 20.51 4.34
N ARG A 206 -3.84 19.72 4.90
CA ARG A 206 -5.20 19.57 4.39
C ARG A 206 -5.96 20.90 4.38
N ASP A 207 -6.01 21.59 5.51
CA ASP A 207 -6.78 22.83 5.66
C ASP A 207 -6.23 23.96 4.77
N ASN A 208 -4.94 23.94 4.46
CA ASN A 208 -4.30 24.87 3.50
C ASN A 208 -4.31 24.36 2.05
N GLY A 209 -4.90 23.20 1.77
CA GLY A 209 -5.03 22.65 0.42
C GLY A 209 -3.70 22.26 -0.25
N ILE A 210 -2.66 21.94 0.54
CA ILE A 210 -1.31 21.64 0.02
C ILE A 210 -1.33 20.45 -0.96
N HIS A 211 -2.14 19.43 -0.67
CA HIS A 211 -2.24 18.21 -1.48
C HIS A 211 -3.38 18.23 -2.51
N SER A 212 -4.05 19.37 -2.70
CA SER A 212 -5.21 19.47 -3.60
C SER A 212 -4.90 19.12 -5.07
N LYS A 213 -3.65 19.32 -5.50
CA LYS A 213 -3.18 18.94 -6.85
C LYS A 213 -2.69 17.48 -6.93
N GLU A 214 -2.43 16.85 -5.79
CA GLU A 214 -1.87 15.50 -5.68
C GLU A 214 -2.97 14.44 -5.52
N ILE A 215 -4.02 14.76 -4.75
CA ILE A 215 -5.13 13.85 -4.46
C ILE A 215 -6.15 13.85 -5.59
N VAL A 216 -6.50 12.64 -6.03
CA VAL A 216 -7.50 12.38 -7.06
C VAL A 216 -8.74 11.78 -6.39
N PRO A 217 -9.91 12.45 -6.43
CA PRO A 217 -11.12 11.93 -5.81
C PRO A 217 -11.49 10.52 -6.30
N VAL A 218 -11.94 9.68 -5.38
CA VAL A 218 -12.43 8.33 -5.69
C VAL A 218 -13.95 8.31 -5.57
N VAL A 219 -14.63 8.01 -6.68
CA VAL A 219 -16.09 7.87 -6.71
C VAL A 219 -16.45 6.41 -6.47
N ILE A 220 -17.23 6.16 -5.43
CA ILE A 220 -17.78 4.86 -5.09
C ILE A 220 -19.24 4.84 -5.54
N PRO A 221 -19.60 3.99 -6.51
CA PRO A 221 -20.98 3.88 -6.98
C PRO A 221 -21.95 3.52 -5.86
N GLY A 222 -23.06 4.24 -5.79
CA GLY A 222 -24.14 3.96 -4.88
C GLY A 222 -24.77 2.60 -5.15
N ARG A 223 -25.26 1.93 -4.10
CA ARG A 223 -26.14 0.76 -4.27
C ARG A 223 -27.51 1.23 -4.79
N LYS A 224 -28.31 0.30 -5.35
CA LYS A 224 -29.66 0.59 -5.86
C LYS A 224 -30.46 1.50 -4.90
N GLY A 225 -30.78 2.71 -5.36
CA GLY A 225 -31.54 3.71 -4.61
C GLY A 225 -30.72 4.62 -3.68
N LYS A 226 -29.39 4.51 -3.65
CA LYS A 226 -28.48 5.40 -2.92
C LYS A 226 -27.60 6.17 -3.91
N PRO A 227 -27.26 7.45 -3.61
CA PRO A 227 -26.34 8.22 -4.45
C PRO A 227 -24.92 7.67 -4.35
N ASP A 228 -24.10 8.04 -5.33
CA ASP A 228 -22.66 7.81 -5.31
C ASP A 228 -22.01 8.59 -4.17
N VAL A 229 -20.92 8.03 -3.63
CA VAL A 229 -20.13 8.68 -2.59
C VAL A 229 -18.77 9.03 -3.18
N THR A 230 -18.39 10.30 -3.09
CA THR A 230 -17.07 10.75 -3.54
C THR A 230 -16.17 10.96 -2.33
N ILE A 231 -15.06 10.23 -2.28
CA ILE A 231 -14.02 10.40 -1.26
C ILE A 231 -12.96 11.33 -1.83
N THR A 232 -12.76 12.47 -1.19
CA THR A 232 -11.89 13.55 -1.71
C THR A 232 -10.66 13.81 -0.85
N ASP A 233 -10.58 13.22 0.33
CA ASP A 233 -9.60 13.59 1.36
C ASP A 233 -9.21 12.40 2.24
N ASP A 234 -8.05 12.51 2.87
CA ASP A 234 -7.47 11.47 3.70
C ASP A 234 -8.28 11.29 4.99
N GLU A 235 -8.77 10.07 5.23
CA GLU A 235 -9.76 9.78 6.27
C GLU A 235 -9.16 9.85 7.69
N GLU A 236 -7.90 9.44 7.85
CA GLU A 236 -7.28 9.25 9.17
C GLU A 236 -6.99 10.56 9.90
N ILE A 237 -6.75 11.66 9.16
CA ILE A 237 -6.37 12.96 9.71
C ILE A 237 -7.42 13.48 10.72
N GLY A 238 -8.69 13.17 10.49
CA GLY A 238 -9.81 13.60 11.34
C GLY A 238 -10.16 12.68 12.51
N LYS A 239 -9.46 11.55 12.69
CA LYS A 239 -9.86 10.51 13.67
C LYS A 239 -9.10 10.55 15.00
N VAL A 240 -8.17 11.48 15.16
CA VAL A 240 -7.37 11.61 16.38
C VAL A 240 -8.14 12.30 17.51
N ASN A 241 -7.98 11.77 18.73
CA ASN A 241 -8.35 12.46 19.97
C ASN A 241 -7.07 12.75 20.75
N PHE A 242 -6.61 13.99 20.72
CA PHE A 242 -5.34 14.40 21.32
C PHE A 242 -5.31 14.20 22.84
N ASP A 243 -6.44 14.38 23.52
CA ASP A 243 -6.54 14.24 24.98
C ASP A 243 -6.40 12.78 25.42
N LYS A 244 -6.75 11.83 24.54
CA LYS A 244 -6.64 10.39 24.83
C LYS A 244 -5.23 9.85 24.67
N ILE A 245 -4.38 10.47 23.84
CA ILE A 245 -3.07 9.93 23.46
C ILE A 245 -2.23 9.49 24.67
N PRO A 246 -2.05 10.29 25.75
CA PRO A 246 -1.21 9.88 26.88
C PRO A 246 -1.78 8.71 27.70
N TYR A 247 -3.08 8.43 27.57
CA TYR A 247 -3.79 7.42 28.36
C TYR A 247 -4.04 6.12 27.61
N LEU A 248 -3.62 6.02 26.35
CA LEU A 248 -3.72 4.78 25.59
C LEU A 248 -2.75 3.73 26.14
N ASN A 249 -3.26 2.51 26.29
CA ASN A 249 -2.46 1.33 26.64
C ASN A 249 -1.48 1.02 25.50
N PRO A 250 -0.25 0.56 25.81
CA PRO A 250 0.63 -0.01 24.81
C PRO A 250 -0.04 -1.20 24.11
N MET A 251 0.00 -1.23 22.78
CA MET A 251 -0.69 -2.24 21.96
C MET A 251 0.10 -3.56 21.84
N VAL A 252 1.41 -3.49 22.02
CA VAL A 252 2.33 -4.63 21.97
C VAL A 252 3.18 -4.62 23.24
N GLN A 253 3.32 -5.78 23.88
CA GLN A 253 4.16 -6.01 25.06
C GLN A 253 4.79 -7.40 24.94
#